data_AF-A0A813ZAB2-F1
#
_entry.id   AF-A0A813ZAB2-F1
#
_cell.length_a   1.000
_cell.length_b   1.000
_cell.length_c   1.000
_cell.angle_alpha   90.00
_cell.angle_beta   90.00
_cell.angle_gamma   90.00
#
_symmetry.space_group_name_H-M   'P 1'
#
loop_
_entity.id
_entity.type
_entity.pdbx_description
1 polymer ?
#
loop_
_entity_poly.entity_id
_entity_poly.type
_entity_poly.pdbx_seq_one_letter_code
_entity_poly.pdbx_strand_id
1 'polypeptide(L)'
;MATDEYTTACLEKEAREYEKAIALFTKILSEQNNTTNKNYLIMVYKRRAECYYKLAKFQNVIDDINKAKQEGLDISKDPEFFYMFNHCTIQCTLQQVINNFEDLARLDCT
;
A
#
# COMPACT_ATOMS: atom_id res chain seq x y z
N MET A 1 17.32 13.16 11.80
CA MET A 1 16.03 13.87 11.68
C MET A 1 14.90 13.03 11.08
N ALA A 2 15.12 11.85 10.47
CA ALA A 2 14.03 10.97 10.00
C ALA A 2 13.33 10.13 11.10
N THR A 3 13.93 10.04 12.30
CA THR A 3 13.41 9.20 13.40
C THR A 3 12.14 9.76 14.04
N ASP A 4 11.95 11.07 14.03
CA ASP A 4 10.79 11.71 14.64
C ASP A 4 9.55 11.46 13.78
N GLU A 5 9.63 11.78 12.47
CA GLU A 5 8.50 11.66 11.54
C GLU A 5 8.02 10.21 11.33
N TYR A 6 8.94 9.24 11.29
CA TYR A 6 8.56 7.82 11.20
C TYR A 6 7.82 7.36 12.46
N THR A 7 8.29 7.81 13.63
CA THR A 7 7.65 7.48 14.90
C THR A 7 6.27 8.11 14.97
N THR A 8 6.12 9.38 14.57
CA THR A 8 4.82 10.05 14.44
C THR A 8 3.89 9.29 13.50
N ALA A 9 4.36 8.88 12.32
CA ALA A 9 3.55 8.11 11.37
C ALA A 9 3.05 6.77 11.96
N CYS A 10 3.89 6.11 12.75
CA CYS A 10 3.50 4.88 13.45
C CYS A 10 2.45 5.16 14.54
N LEU A 11 2.59 6.24 15.31
CA LEU A 11 1.63 6.65 16.33
C LEU A 11 0.26 6.99 15.71
N GLU A 12 0.23 7.74 14.61
CA GLU A 12 -1.01 8.05 13.87
C GLU A 12 -1.69 6.76 13.36
N LYS A 13 -0.90 5.79 12.88
CA LYS A 13 -1.42 4.48 12.47
C LYS A 13 -2.04 3.72 13.65
N GLU A 14 -1.39 3.74 14.82
CA GLU A 14 -1.89 3.12 16.05
C GLU A 14 -3.17 3.80 16.56
N ALA A 15 -3.26 5.12 16.39
CA ALA A 15 -4.46 5.92 16.63
C ALA A 15 -5.58 5.68 15.60
N ARG A 16 -5.34 4.87 14.57
CA ARG A 16 -6.24 4.59 13.43
C ARG A 16 -6.52 5.79 12.51
N GLU A 17 -5.69 6.82 12.59
CA GLU A 17 -5.70 7.98 11.70
C GLU A 17 -4.93 7.65 10.42
N TYR A 18 -5.45 6.69 9.65
CA TYR A 18 -4.71 6.07 8.53
C TYR A 18 -4.34 7.08 7.43
N GLU A 19 -5.19 8.05 7.13
CA GLU A 19 -4.92 9.10 6.15
C GLU A 19 -3.73 9.98 6.56
N LYS A 20 -3.64 10.35 7.85
CA LYS A 20 -2.51 11.12 8.38
C LYS A 20 -1.23 10.30 8.33
N ALA A 21 -1.28 9.04 8.76
CA ALA A 21 -0.15 8.13 8.68
C ALA A 21 0.35 7.97 7.23
N ILE A 22 -0.56 7.82 6.26
CA ILE A 22 -0.23 7.73 4.83
C ILE A 22 0.47 9.01 4.34
N ALA A 23 -0.03 10.19 4.72
CA ALA A 23 0.58 11.46 4.33
C ALA A 23 2.03 11.56 4.83
N LEU A 24 2.26 11.18 6.10
CA LEU A 24 3.59 11.16 6.70
C LEU A 24 4.51 10.13 6.03
N PHE A 25 4.06 8.89 5.82
CA PHE A 25 4.87 7.89 5.10
C PHE A 25 5.20 8.31 3.67
N THR A 26 4.27 8.98 2.99
CA THR A 26 4.50 9.52 1.64
C THR A 26 5.55 10.62 1.65
N LYS A 27 5.50 11.52 2.64
CA LYS A 27 6.54 12.53 2.85
C LYS A 27 7.91 11.88 3.06
N ILE A 28 8.01 10.91 3.98
CA ILE A 28 9.25 10.17 4.25
C ILE A 28 9.81 9.56 2.96
N LEU A 29 8.98 8.87 2.17
CA LEU A 29 9.44 8.25 0.91
C LEU A 29 9.92 9.28 -0.12
N SER A 30 9.29 10.46 -0.17
CA SER A 30 9.69 11.53 -1.09
C SER A 30 11.07 12.12 -0.76
N GLU A 31 11.39 12.24 0.53
CA GLU A 31 12.67 12.76 1.02
C GLU A 31 13.80 11.72 0.93
N GLN A 32 13.45 10.44 0.96
CA GLN A 32 14.40 9.32 1.01
C GLN A 32 14.72 8.72 -0.37
N ASN A 33 14.26 9.36 -1.46
CA ASN A 33 14.35 8.85 -2.83
C ASN A 33 15.80 8.56 -3.32
N ASN A 34 16.81 9.11 -2.64
CA ASN A 34 18.23 8.97 -2.98
C ASN A 34 19.04 8.24 -1.90
N THR A 35 18.40 7.57 -0.95
CA THR A 35 19.11 6.94 0.18
C THR A 35 19.43 5.47 -0.08
N THR A 36 20.60 5.04 0.40
CA THR A 36 21.07 3.64 0.25
C THR A 36 20.39 2.67 1.21
N ASN A 37 19.53 3.13 2.12
CA ASN A 37 18.93 2.31 3.16
C ASN A 37 17.64 1.63 2.68
N LYS A 38 17.82 0.60 1.84
CA LYS A 38 16.73 -0.21 1.27
C LYS A 38 15.82 -0.84 2.34
N ASN A 39 16.40 -1.30 3.45
CA ASN A 39 15.62 -1.89 4.54
C ASN A 39 14.65 -0.89 5.15
N TYR A 40 15.07 0.36 5.33
CA TYR A 40 14.20 1.42 5.80
C TYR A 40 13.07 1.72 4.81
N LEU A 41 13.39 1.84 3.51
CA LEU A 41 12.38 2.04 2.46
C LEU A 41 11.34 0.92 2.44
N ILE A 42 11.79 -0.35 2.51
CA ILE A 42 10.92 -1.52 2.61
C ILE A 42 9.98 -1.39 3.81
N MET A 43 10.50 -1.04 4.98
CA MET A 43 9.67 -0.86 6.18
C MET A 43 8.63 0.25 5.99
N VAL A 44 8.99 1.38 5.39
CA VAL A 44 8.05 2.48 5.14
C VAL A 44 6.96 2.07 4.14
N TYR A 45 7.31 1.41 3.04
CA TYR A 45 6.33 0.87 2.09
C TYR A 45 5.38 -0.13 2.75
N LYS A 46 5.89 -1.06 3.58
CA LYS A 46 5.05 -2.02 4.32
C LYS A 46 4.04 -1.30 5.22
N ARG A 47 4.51 -0.33 6.01
CA ARG A 47 3.62 0.41 6.94
C ARG A 47 2.58 1.24 6.21
N ARG A 48 2.93 1.85 5.07
CA ARG A 48 1.97 2.59 4.25
C ARG A 48 0.95 1.65 3.57
N ALA A 49 1.40 0.50 3.08
CA ALA A 49 0.53 -0.55 2.55
C ALA A 49 -0.48 -1.05 3.60
N GLU A 50 -0.06 -1.28 4.85
CA GLU A 50 -0.97 -1.62 5.96
C GLU A 50 -2.07 -0.55 6.14
N CYS A 51 -1.72 0.74 6.06
CA CYS A 51 -2.69 1.83 6.18
C CYS A 51 -3.68 1.84 5.00
N TYR A 52 -3.18 1.70 3.77
CA TYR A 52 -4.04 1.60 2.58
C TYR A 52 -4.97 0.40 2.65
N TYR A 53 -4.50 -0.73 3.20
CA TYR A 53 -5.31 -1.93 3.39
C TYR A 53 -6.47 -1.69 4.35
N LYS A 54 -6.22 -0.98 5.47
CA LYS A 54 -7.28 -0.59 6.42
C LYS A 54 -8.31 0.36 5.82
N LEU A 55 -7.93 1.15 4.81
CA LEU A 55 -8.83 2.02 4.06
C LEU A 55 -9.44 1.37 2.82
N ALA A 56 -9.24 0.06 2.61
CA ALA A 56 -9.69 -0.68 1.42
C ALA A 56 -9.18 -0.11 0.07
N LYS A 57 -8.07 0.62 0.08
CA LYS A 57 -7.42 1.18 -1.13
C LYS A 57 -6.50 0.14 -1.77
N PHE A 58 -7.08 -0.93 -2.31
CA PHE A 58 -6.36 -2.15 -2.69
C PHE A 58 -5.29 -1.94 -3.77
N GLN A 59 -5.52 -1.06 -4.75
CA GLN A 59 -4.51 -0.78 -5.77
C GLN A 59 -3.26 -0.14 -5.15
N ASN A 60 -3.42 0.79 -4.21
CA ASN A 60 -2.30 1.42 -3.52
C ASN A 60 -1.51 0.42 -2.66
N VAL A 61 -2.19 -0.57 -2.07
CA VAL A 61 -1.55 -1.69 -1.37
C VAL A 61 -0.65 -2.47 -2.33
N ILE A 62 -1.17 -2.84 -3.50
CA ILE A 62 -0.43 -3.58 -4.54
C ILE A 62 0.79 -2.78 -4.99
N ASP A 63 0.64 -1.48 -5.22
CA ASP A 63 1.71 -0.60 -5.68
C ASP A 63 2.85 -0.53 -4.64
N ASP A 64 2.51 -0.33 -3.35
CA ASP A 64 3.51 -0.29 -2.27
C ASP A 64 4.21 -1.63 -2.06
N ILE A 65 3.49 -2.75 -2.19
CA ILE A 65 4.09 -4.09 -2.10
C ILE A 65 5.07 -4.31 -3.26
N ASN A 66 4.71 -3.90 -4.47
CA ASN A 66 5.59 -4.00 -5.64
C ASN A 66 6.83 -3.11 -5.49
N LYS A 67 6.68 -1.91 -4.92
CA LYS A 67 7.83 -1.05 -4.58
C LYS A 67 8.73 -1.70 -3.54
N ALA A 68 8.18 -2.26 -2.47
CA ALA A 68 8.99 -2.98 -1.48
C ALA A 68 9.75 -4.17 -2.10
N LYS A 69 9.14 -4.92 -3.03
CA LYS A 69 9.80 -6.00 -3.78
C LYS A 69 10.95 -5.49 -4.65
N GLN A 70 10.79 -4.34 -5.32
CA GLN A 70 11.84 -3.70 -6.10
C GLN A 70 13.06 -3.34 -5.23
N GLU A 71 12.82 -2.95 -3.97
CA GLU A 71 13.87 -2.68 -3.00
C GLU A 71 14.53 -3.94 -2.40
N GLY A 72 14.01 -5.14 -2.71
CA GLY A 72 14.57 -6.43 -2.29
C GLY A 72 13.75 -7.18 -1.25
N LEU A 73 12.52 -6.77 -0.96
CA LEU A 73 11.63 -7.53 -0.09
C LEU A 73 11.26 -8.87 -0.74
N ASP A 74 11.59 -9.96 -0.06
CA ASP A 74 11.05 -11.28 -0.32
C ASP A 74 9.75 -11.49 0.46
N ILE A 75 8.62 -11.19 -0.18
CA ILE A 75 7.30 -11.29 0.45
C ILE A 75 6.92 -12.73 0.84
N SER A 76 7.55 -13.75 0.24
CA SER A 76 7.24 -15.15 0.55
C SER A 76 7.65 -15.52 1.98
N LYS A 77 8.58 -14.76 2.57
CA LYS A 77 9.05 -14.90 3.95
C LYS A 77 8.17 -14.20 4.98
N ASP A 78 7.17 -13.45 4.52
CA ASP A 78 6.21 -12.74 5.37
C ASP A 78 4.79 -13.19 5.00
N PRO A 79 4.27 -14.22 5.68
CA PRO A 79 2.97 -14.81 5.34
C PRO A 79 1.81 -13.81 5.43
N GLU A 80 1.85 -12.88 6.37
CA GLU A 80 0.80 -11.87 6.53
C GLU A 80 0.79 -10.90 5.34
N PHE A 81 1.98 -10.45 4.93
CA PHE A 81 2.12 -9.55 3.79
C PHE A 81 1.83 -10.26 2.47
N PHE A 82 2.22 -11.53 2.34
CA PHE A 82 1.87 -12.36 1.20
C PHE A 82 0.34 -12.55 1.10
N TYR A 83 -0.34 -12.83 2.21
CA TYR A 83 -1.79 -12.91 2.25
C TYR A 83 -2.44 -11.59 1.83
N MET A 84 -1.98 -10.47 2.40
CA MET A 84 -2.48 -9.13 2.07
C MET A 84 -2.36 -8.83 0.57
N PHE A 85 -1.21 -9.15 -0.04
CA PHE A 85 -0.99 -8.95 -1.48
C PHE A 85 -1.99 -9.73 -2.34
N ASN A 86 -2.14 -11.03 -2.06
CA ASN A 86 -3.03 -11.90 -2.83
C ASN A 86 -4.49 -11.49 -2.65
N HIS A 87 -4.90 -11.19 -1.41
CA HIS A 87 -6.25 -10.69 -1.12
C HIS A 87 -6.55 -9.42 -1.92
N CYS A 88 -5.65 -8.43 -1.90
CA CYS A 88 -5.85 -7.18 -2.66
C CYS A 88 -5.90 -7.41 -4.17
N THR A 89 -5.07 -8.31 -4.69
CA THR A 89 -5.05 -8.65 -6.12
C THR A 89 -6.39 -9.24 -6.56
N ILE A 90 -6.95 -10.15 -5.76
CA ILE A 90 -8.28 -10.74 -6.02
C ILE A 90 -9.36 -9.65 -5.99
N GLN A 91 -9.37 -8.78 -4.97
CA GLN A 91 -10.35 -7.70 -4.85
C GLN A 91 -10.29 -6.72 -6.03
N CYS A 92 -9.09 -6.28 -6.44
CA CYS A 92 -8.93 -5.42 -7.61
C CYS A 92 -9.42 -6.10 -8.90
N THR A 93 -9.10 -7.38 -9.09
CA THR A 93 -9.53 -8.14 -10.28
C THR A 93 -11.04 -8.28 -10.30
N LEU A 94 -11.65 -8.61 -9.16
CA LEU A 94 -13.10 -8.70 -9.03
C LEU A 94 -13.77 -7.36 -9.35
N GLN A 95 -13.24 -6.25 -8.84
CA GLN A 95 -13.77 -4.92 -9.13
C GLN A 95 -13.69 -4.59 -10.62
N GLN A 96 -12.61 -4.95 -11.31
CA GLN A 96 -12.49 -4.76 -12.76
C GLN A 96 -13.54 -5.57 -13.52
N VAL A 97 -13.76 -6.82 -13.12
CA VAL A 97 -14.78 -7.69 -13.73
C VAL A 97 -16.18 -7.10 -13.55
N ILE A 98 -16.51 -6.61 -12.34
CA ILE A 98 -17.79 -5.95 -12.06
C ILE A 98 -17.97 -4.72 -12.97
N ASN A 99 -16.96 -3.85 -13.06
CA ASN A 99 -17.02 -2.65 -13.89
C ASN A 99 -17.25 -3.01 -15.38
N ASN A 100 -16.58 -4.04 -15.89
CA ASN A 100 -16.77 -4.49 -17.27
C ASN A 100 -18.21 -4.94 -17.54
N PHE A 101 -18.85 -5.64 -16.61
CA PHE A 101 -20.25 -6.04 -16.74
C PHE A 101 -21.21 -4.85 -16.69
N GLU A 102 -20.93 -3.86 -15.83
CA GLU A 102 -21.73 -2.63 -15.77
C GLU A 102 -21.65 -1.83 -17.09
N ASP A 103 -20.47 -1.75 -17.69
CA ASP A 103 -20.28 -1.06 -18.96
C ASP A 103 -20.99 -1.77 -20.12
N LEU A 104 -20.98 -3.11 -20.16
CA LEU A 104 -21.76 -3.88 -21.13
C LEU A 104 -23.27 -3.63 -20.99
N ALA A 105 -23.78 -3.65 -19.75
CA ALA A 105 -25.20 -3.41 -19.50
C ALA A 105 -25.65 -2.02 -19.97
N ARG A 106 -24.77 -1.02 -19.93
CA ARG A 106 -25.04 0.34 -20.44
C ARG A 106 -25.12 0.38 -21.97
N LEU A 107 -24.28 -0.40 -22.67
CA LEU A 107 -24.26 -0.47 -24.13
C LEU A 107 -25.50 -1.18 -24.71
N ASP A 108 -26.00 -2.21 -24.04
CA ASP A 108 -27.22 -2.92 -24.47
C ASP A 108 -28.51 -2.10 -24.30
N CYS A 109 -28.46 -1.00 -23.52
CA CYS A 109 -29.60 -0.10 -23.28
C CYS A 109 -29.66 1.11 -24.24
N THR A 110 -28.73 1.24 -25.20
CA THR A 110 -28.68 2.30 -26.22
C THR A 110 -28.99 1.77 -27.61
#